data_AF-A0A316MAC7-F1
#
_entry.id   AF-A0A316MAC7-F1
#
_cell.length_a   1.000
_cell.length_b   1.000
_cell.length_c   1.000
_cell.angle_alpha   90.00
_cell.angle_beta   90.00
_cell.angle_gamma   90.00
#
_symmetry.space_group_name_H-M   'P 1'
#
loop_
_entity.id
_entity.type
_entity.pdbx_description
1 polymer ?
#
loop_
_entity_poly.entity_id
_entity_poly.type
_entity_poly.pdbx_seq_one_letter_code
_entity_poly.pdbx_strand_id
1 'polypeptide(L)'
;MLPIFPLILLLLFNDLVISSIKVNVVSAMIMGLFLTMIFECIRNRKNISNIFKSMQVFFDGMGKQFATIVTLIMAGEIFAEGLKHMGVIDMIIEGCKSIGFGAIPMTIIMVAIIIISSIVMGSGAAPFYAFIALAPSVAEAFGIQPVVMIMAMQLATGLGRNMSPIASCVVAACGGSGVSPVDVAKRTIIPMLLGTAALILADVIFFI
;
A
#
# COMPACT_ATOMS: atom_id res chain seq x y z
N MET A 1 2.35 5.70 -23.00
CA MET A 1 3.49 6.54 -22.57
C MET A 1 3.07 7.89 -21.94
N LEU A 2 1.78 8.23 -21.85
CA LEU A 2 1.29 9.37 -21.05
C LEU A 2 1.18 9.15 -19.51
N PRO A 3 1.08 7.91 -18.96
CA PRO A 3 1.03 7.71 -17.50
C PRO A 3 2.28 8.19 -16.74
N ILE A 4 3.39 8.43 -17.44
CA ILE A 4 4.67 8.88 -16.89
C ILE A 4 4.65 10.41 -16.69
N PHE A 5 3.79 11.14 -17.41
CA PHE A 5 3.75 12.60 -17.38
C PHE A 5 3.43 13.21 -16.01
N PRO A 6 2.44 12.72 -15.24
CA PRO A 6 2.21 13.19 -13.87
C PRO A 6 3.40 12.92 -12.94
N LEU A 7 4.11 11.81 -13.19
CA LEU A 7 5.28 11.40 -12.41
C LEU A 7 6.49 12.30 -12.69
N ILE A 8 6.69 12.69 -13.96
CA ILE A 8 7.69 13.69 -14.36
C ILE A 8 7.37 15.06 -13.75
N LEU A 9 6.11 15.49 -13.77
CA LEU A 9 5.70 16.75 -13.14
C LEU A 9 5.97 16.74 -11.63
N LEU A 10 5.59 15.65 -10.94
CA LEU A 10 5.84 15.51 -9.51
C LEU A 10 7.32 15.55 -9.16
N LEU A 11 8.18 14.92 -9.96
CA LEU A 11 9.63 14.92 -9.73
C LEU A 11 10.27 16.29 -10.01
N LEU A 12 9.83 17.02 -11.04
CA LEU A 12 10.34 18.35 -11.40
C LEU A 12 9.86 19.45 -10.44
N PHE A 13 8.64 19.34 -9.92
CA PHE A 13 8.03 20.30 -9.00
C PHE A 13 8.03 19.82 -7.53
N ASN A 14 8.87 18.84 -7.20
CA ASN A 14 9.11 18.44 -5.82
C ASN A 14 9.89 19.55 -5.09
N ASP A 15 9.71 19.66 -3.76
CA ASP A 15 10.41 20.61 -2.88
C ASP A 15 11.95 20.49 -2.96
N LEU A 16 12.46 19.43 -3.60
CA LEU A 16 13.89 19.17 -3.86
C LEU A 16 14.47 19.91 -5.08
N VAL A 17 13.67 20.49 -5.99
CA VAL A 17 14.16 21.13 -7.24
C VAL A 17 13.68 22.57 -7.45
N ILE A 18 12.40 22.89 -7.19
CA ILE A 18 11.87 24.26 -7.33
C ILE A 18 10.90 24.59 -6.19
N SER A 19 11.38 25.32 -5.18
CA SER A 19 10.65 25.61 -3.93
C SER A 19 9.48 26.61 -4.07
N SER A 20 9.20 27.12 -5.26
CA SER A 20 8.22 28.21 -5.45
C SER A 20 6.80 27.75 -5.82
N ILE A 21 6.60 26.50 -6.26
CA ILE A 21 5.27 26.00 -6.67
C ILE A 21 5.04 24.60 -6.09
N LYS A 22 4.19 24.50 -5.07
CA LYS A 22 3.76 23.21 -4.50
C LYS A 22 2.70 22.58 -5.39
N VAL A 23 3.12 21.69 -6.27
CA VAL A 23 2.18 20.87 -7.06
C VAL A 23 1.83 19.62 -6.28
N ASN A 24 0.61 19.54 -5.76
CA ASN A 24 0.09 18.33 -5.14
C ASN A 24 -0.17 17.24 -6.21
N VAL A 25 -0.05 15.97 -5.82
CA VAL A 25 -0.30 14.78 -6.63
C VAL A 25 -1.65 14.88 -7.37
N VAL A 26 -2.70 15.30 -6.66
CA VAL A 26 -4.05 15.46 -7.24
C VAL A 26 -4.04 16.48 -8.38
N SER A 27 -3.43 17.65 -8.16
CA SER A 27 -3.30 18.70 -9.17
C SER A 27 -2.48 18.23 -10.38
N ALA A 28 -1.39 17.48 -10.15
CA ALA A 28 -0.57 16.92 -11.23
C ALA A 28 -1.35 15.89 -12.07
N MET A 29 -2.15 15.03 -11.44
CA MET A 29 -2.99 14.05 -12.14
C MET A 29 -4.06 14.74 -12.99
N ILE A 30 -4.73 15.77 -12.45
CA ILE A 30 -5.75 16.54 -13.18
C ILE A 30 -5.10 17.31 -14.35
N MET A 31 -3.95 17.95 -14.15
CA MET A 31 -3.22 18.60 -15.24
C MET A 31 -2.78 17.60 -16.32
N GLY A 32 -2.32 16.41 -15.92
CA GLY A 32 -1.98 15.33 -16.85
C GLY A 32 -3.18 14.85 -17.66
N LEU A 33 -4.37 14.76 -17.04
CA LEU A 33 -5.62 14.46 -17.75
C LEU A 33 -5.94 15.53 -18.79
N PHE A 34 -5.92 16.81 -18.42
CA PHE A 34 -6.18 17.92 -19.34
C PHE A 34 -5.21 17.93 -20.52
N LEU A 35 -3.91 17.73 -20.26
CA LEU A 35 -2.90 17.69 -21.31
C LEU A 35 -3.10 16.48 -22.25
N THR A 36 -3.44 15.32 -21.68
CA THR A 36 -3.77 14.10 -22.44
C THR A 36 -4.96 14.37 -23.35
N MET A 37 -6.00 15.02 -22.84
CA MET A 37 -7.19 15.41 -23.62
C MET A 37 -6.85 16.37 -24.76
N ILE A 38 -5.97 17.36 -24.53
CA ILE A 38 -5.51 18.28 -25.57
C ILE A 38 -4.75 17.53 -26.68
N PHE A 39 -3.82 16.65 -26.32
CA PHE A 39 -3.09 15.86 -27.31
C PHE A 39 -4.00 14.88 -28.08
N GLU A 40 -4.99 14.30 -27.42
CA GLU A 40 -5.94 13.39 -28.06
C GLU A 40 -6.90 14.16 -29.00
N CYS A 41 -7.29 15.39 -28.65
CA CYS A 41 -7.99 16.32 -29.53
C CYS A 41 -7.19 16.69 -30.78
N ILE A 42 -5.89 16.96 -30.64
CA ILE A 42 -5.02 17.32 -31.77
C ILE A 42 -4.81 16.12 -32.70
N ARG A 43 -4.65 14.90 -32.15
CA ARG A 43 -4.41 13.67 -32.90
C ARG A 43 -5.66 13.09 -33.56
N ASN A 44 -6.81 13.12 -32.88
CA ASN A 44 -8.08 12.53 -33.34
C ASN A 44 -9.15 13.59 -33.65
N ARG A 45 -8.80 14.58 -34.49
CA ARG A 45 -9.72 15.69 -34.87
C ARG A 45 -11.07 15.27 -35.46
N LYS A 46 -11.21 14.04 -35.97
CA LYS A 46 -12.43 13.55 -36.64
C LYS A 46 -13.40 12.75 -35.75
N ASN A 47 -13.00 12.34 -34.54
CA ASN A 47 -13.83 11.47 -33.68
C ASN A 47 -13.81 11.93 -32.22
N ILE A 48 -14.50 13.04 -31.94
CA ILE A 48 -14.69 13.62 -30.60
C ILE A 48 -15.32 12.60 -29.63
N SER A 49 -16.18 11.70 -30.11
CA SER A 49 -16.80 10.65 -29.29
C SER A 49 -15.78 9.71 -28.63
N ASN A 50 -14.65 9.42 -29.30
CA ASN A 50 -13.63 8.56 -28.71
C ASN A 50 -12.87 9.25 -27.57
N ILE A 51 -12.75 10.57 -27.61
CA ILE A 51 -12.08 11.37 -26.57
C ILE A 51 -12.91 11.34 -25.27
N PHE A 52 -14.24 11.50 -25.38
CA PHE A 52 -15.14 11.36 -24.24
C PHE A 52 -15.18 9.94 -23.66
N LYS A 53 -15.04 8.90 -24.50
CA LYS A 53 -14.88 7.52 -24.03
C LYS A 53 -13.58 7.32 -23.24
N SER A 54 -12.46 7.87 -23.69
CA SER A 54 -11.19 7.83 -22.95
C SER A 54 -11.33 8.51 -21.58
N MET A 55 -12.04 9.64 -21.52
CA MET A 55 -12.36 10.33 -20.26
C MET A 55 -13.26 9.49 -19.34
N GLN A 56 -14.28 8.83 -19.90
CA GLN A 56 -15.14 7.93 -19.13
C GLN A 56 -14.35 6.77 -18.51
N VAL A 57 -13.44 6.15 -19.25
CA VAL A 57 -12.57 5.09 -18.72
C VAL A 57 -11.72 5.58 -17.54
N PHE A 58 -11.23 6.83 -17.59
CA PHE A 58 -10.49 7.43 -16.47
C PHE A 58 -11.36 7.56 -15.21
N PHE A 59 -12.56 8.13 -15.34
CA PHE A 59 -13.48 8.28 -14.20
C PHE A 59 -14.02 6.94 -13.68
N ASP A 60 -14.30 5.97 -14.57
CA ASP A 60 -14.69 4.62 -14.18
C ASP A 60 -13.56 3.93 -13.40
N GLY A 61 -12.31 4.12 -13.81
CA GLY A 61 -11.13 3.65 -13.10
C GLY A 61 -11.02 4.26 -11.69
N MET A 62 -11.21 5.59 -11.58
CA MET A 62 -11.24 6.28 -10.29
C MET A 62 -12.39 5.76 -9.40
N GLY A 63 -13.59 5.61 -9.95
CA GLY A 63 -14.77 5.12 -9.22
C GLY A 63 -14.56 3.71 -8.68
N LYS A 64 -13.98 2.80 -9.47
CA LYS A 64 -13.64 1.44 -9.03
C LYS A 64 -12.64 1.44 -7.87
N GLN A 65 -11.59 2.27 -7.95
CA GLN A 65 -10.60 2.37 -6.87
C GLN A 65 -11.17 3.00 -5.62
N PHE A 66 -11.98 4.05 -5.77
CA PHE A 66 -12.70 4.66 -4.65
C PHE A 66 -13.58 3.64 -3.95
N ALA A 67 -14.45 2.94 -4.67
CA ALA A 67 -15.31 1.91 -4.10
C ALA A 67 -14.52 0.79 -3.41
N THR A 68 -13.44 0.30 -4.04
CA THR A 68 -12.67 -0.81 -3.48
C THR A 68 -11.89 -0.41 -2.22
N ILE A 69 -11.13 0.68 -2.29
CA ILE A 69 -10.23 1.10 -1.21
C ILE A 69 -11.03 1.66 -0.04
N VAL A 70 -12.00 2.55 -0.31
CA VAL A 70 -12.77 3.20 0.77
C VAL A 70 -13.61 2.17 1.53
N THR A 71 -14.25 1.22 0.84
CA THR A 71 -15.00 0.15 1.52
C THR A 71 -14.09 -0.71 2.41
N LEU A 72 -12.87 -1.04 1.97
CA LEU A 72 -11.91 -1.78 2.79
C LEU A 72 -11.45 -0.99 4.01
N ILE A 73 -11.15 0.30 3.84
CA ILE A 73 -10.77 1.17 4.97
C ILE A 73 -11.92 1.28 5.96
N MET A 74 -13.15 1.52 5.49
CA MET A 74 -14.32 1.61 6.38
C MET A 74 -14.58 0.30 7.13
N ALA A 75 -14.47 -0.85 6.46
CA ALA A 75 -14.56 -2.14 7.13
C ALA A 75 -13.43 -2.35 8.15
N GLY A 76 -12.21 -1.91 7.81
CA GLY A 76 -11.05 -1.91 8.69
C GLY A 76 -11.24 -1.04 9.93
N GLU A 77 -11.80 0.16 9.78
CA GLU A 77 -12.16 1.06 10.89
C GLU A 77 -13.19 0.43 11.83
N ILE A 78 -14.26 -0.16 11.30
CA ILE A 78 -15.28 -0.85 12.12
C ILE A 78 -14.66 -2.03 12.86
N PHE A 79 -13.79 -2.81 12.20
CA PHE A 79 -13.06 -3.91 12.81
C PHE A 79 -12.11 -3.43 13.91
N ALA A 80 -11.37 -2.36 13.65
CA ALA A 80 -10.45 -1.73 14.59
C ALA A 80 -11.18 -1.25 15.85
N GLU A 81 -12.31 -0.56 15.66
CA GLU A 81 -13.12 -0.07 16.77
C GLU A 81 -13.76 -1.21 17.57
N GLY A 82 -14.18 -2.29 16.91
CA GLY A 82 -14.61 -3.52 17.56
C GLY A 82 -13.52 -4.13 18.44
N LEU A 83 -12.28 -4.22 17.96
CA LEU A 83 -11.15 -4.74 18.74
C LEU A 83 -10.80 -3.85 19.94
N LYS A 84 -10.90 -2.52 19.79
CA LYS A 84 -10.72 -1.57 20.91
C LYS A 84 -11.79 -1.76 21.97
N HIS A 85 -13.07 -1.83 21.58
CA HIS A 85 -14.17 -2.04 22.52
C HIS A 85 -14.11 -3.39 23.24
N MET A 86 -13.56 -4.43 22.59
CA MET A 86 -13.33 -5.73 23.23
C MET A 86 -12.09 -5.76 24.14
N GLY A 87 -11.28 -4.69 24.20
CA GLY A 87 -10.04 -4.63 24.99
C GLY A 87 -8.90 -5.49 24.43
N VAL A 88 -9.00 -5.97 23.18
CA VAL A 88 -7.96 -6.80 22.55
C VAL A 88 -6.71 -5.96 22.27
N ILE A 89 -6.90 -4.72 21.82
CA ILE A 89 -5.78 -3.80 21.58
C ILE A 89 -5.07 -3.48 22.90
N ASP A 90 -5.81 -3.22 23.97
CA ASP A 90 -5.23 -2.98 25.30
C ASP A 90 -4.48 -4.20 25.83
N MET A 91 -5.02 -5.40 25.64
CA MET A 91 -4.34 -6.66 25.99
C MET A 91 -3.02 -6.84 25.20
N ILE A 92 -3.00 -6.50 23.91
CA ILE A 92 -1.77 -6.55 23.10
C ILE A 92 -0.75 -5.52 23.62
N ILE A 93 -1.20 -4.30 23.93
CA ILE A 93 -0.35 -3.22 24.46
C ILE A 93 0.25 -3.63 25.82
N GLU A 94 -0.58 -4.08 26.76
CA GLU A 94 -0.17 -4.51 28.10
C GLU A 94 0.74 -5.74 28.06
N GLY A 95 0.41 -6.73 27.21
CA GLY A 95 1.23 -7.91 26.98
C GLY A 95 2.63 -7.52 26.50
N CYS A 96 2.74 -6.56 25.57
CA CYS A 96 4.03 -6.09 25.09
C CYS A 96 4.80 -5.27 26.13
N LYS A 97 4.11 -4.43 26.91
CA LYS A 97 4.71 -3.70 28.04
C LYS A 97 5.25 -4.66 29.12
N SER A 98 4.54 -5.77 29.39
CA SER A 98 4.94 -6.77 30.40
C SER A 98 6.21 -7.55 30.03
N ILE A 99 6.47 -7.72 28.73
CA ILE A 99 7.67 -8.38 28.22
C ILE A 99 8.90 -7.45 28.34
N GLY A 100 8.70 -6.16 28.66
CA GLY A 100 9.77 -5.21 28.97
C GLY A 100 10.45 -4.62 27.73
N PHE A 101 9.85 -4.80 26.55
CA PHE A 101 10.41 -4.29 25.30
C PHE A 101 9.54 -3.13 24.77
N GLY A 102 10.17 -2.01 24.43
CA GLY A 102 9.53 -0.74 24.06
C GLY A 102 8.88 -0.71 22.66
N ALA A 103 9.27 0.26 21.83
CA ALA A 103 8.70 0.52 20.50
C ALA A 103 8.89 -0.64 19.48
N ILE A 104 10.00 -1.36 19.57
CA ILE A 104 10.48 -2.32 18.54
C ILE A 104 9.59 -3.59 18.38
N PRO A 105 9.18 -4.30 19.44
CA PRO A 105 8.35 -5.52 19.30
C PRO A 105 6.97 -5.27 18.73
N MET A 106 6.40 -4.07 18.94
CA MET A 106 5.07 -3.76 18.41
C MET A 106 5.08 -3.58 16.91
N THR A 107 6.11 -2.92 16.38
CA THR A 107 6.34 -2.90 14.93
C THR A 107 6.46 -4.33 14.41
N ILE A 108 7.18 -5.22 15.11
CA ILE A 108 7.31 -6.64 14.72
C ILE A 108 5.96 -7.36 14.72
N ILE A 109 5.13 -7.19 15.76
CA ILE A 109 3.80 -7.81 15.85
C ILE A 109 2.91 -7.33 14.71
N MET A 110 2.89 -6.03 14.45
CA MET A 110 2.04 -5.46 13.41
C MET A 110 2.52 -5.84 12.01
N VAL A 111 3.83 -5.89 11.79
CA VAL A 111 4.43 -6.46 10.58
C VAL A 111 4.06 -7.94 10.41
N ALA A 112 4.09 -8.73 11.49
CA ALA A 112 3.73 -10.14 11.45
C ALA A 112 2.25 -10.35 11.09
N ILE A 113 1.33 -9.61 11.72
CA ILE A 113 -0.11 -9.63 11.38
C ILE A 113 -0.29 -9.33 9.90
N ILE A 114 0.35 -8.25 9.41
CA ILE A 114 0.26 -7.84 8.01
C ILE A 114 0.81 -8.89 7.05
N ILE A 115 1.96 -9.50 7.35
CA ILE A 115 2.55 -10.54 6.50
C ILE A 115 1.63 -11.75 6.42
N ILE A 116 1.12 -12.23 7.55
CA ILE A 116 0.22 -13.38 7.60
C ILE A 116 -1.05 -13.07 6.81
N SER A 117 -1.69 -11.93 7.06
CA SER A 117 -2.87 -11.49 6.31
C SER A 117 -2.58 -11.34 4.82
N SER A 118 -1.41 -10.81 4.43
CA SER A 118 -1.03 -10.66 3.04
C SER A 118 -0.81 -11.98 2.31
N ILE A 119 -0.22 -12.98 2.99
CA ILE A 119 -0.08 -14.34 2.46
C ILE A 119 -1.46 -14.95 2.18
N VAL A 120 -2.38 -14.82 3.13
CA VAL A 120 -3.73 -15.38 3.03
C VAL A 120 -4.58 -14.65 1.99
N MET A 121 -4.44 -13.33 1.88
CA MET A 121 -5.25 -12.52 0.96
C MET A 121 -4.67 -12.47 -0.46
N GLY A 122 -3.39 -12.81 -0.65
CA GLY A 122 -2.70 -12.69 -1.95
C GLY A 122 -2.62 -11.26 -2.49
N SER A 123 -2.86 -10.26 -1.64
CA SER A 123 -3.02 -8.85 -2.01
C SER A 123 -1.93 -8.00 -1.37
N GLY A 124 -1.39 -7.07 -2.15
CA GLY A 124 -0.32 -6.15 -1.75
C GLY A 124 -0.82 -4.85 -1.12
N ALA A 125 -2.15 -4.70 -1.03
CA ALA A 125 -2.79 -3.47 -0.54
C ALA A 125 -4.00 -3.76 0.37
N ALA A 126 -4.72 -4.86 0.16
CA ALA A 126 -5.90 -5.15 0.97
C ALA A 126 -5.61 -5.36 2.48
N PRO A 127 -4.54 -6.10 2.89
CA PRO A 127 -4.19 -6.22 4.30
C PRO A 127 -3.80 -4.86 4.89
N PHE A 128 -3.02 -4.07 4.15
CA PHE A 128 -2.65 -2.74 4.57
C PHE A 128 -3.88 -1.87 4.83
N TYR A 129 -4.79 -1.73 3.86
CA TYR A 129 -6.00 -0.91 4.01
C TYR A 129 -6.96 -1.42 5.10
N ALA A 130 -7.02 -2.72 5.34
CA ALA A 130 -7.87 -3.29 6.38
C ALA A 130 -7.35 -3.01 7.81
N PHE A 131 -6.03 -2.92 7.99
CA PHE A 131 -5.41 -2.77 9.31
C PHE A 131 -4.80 -1.37 9.54
N ILE A 132 -4.78 -0.49 8.54
CA ILE A 132 -4.20 0.86 8.66
C ILE A 132 -4.87 1.70 9.76
N ALA A 133 -6.18 1.49 9.99
CA ALA A 133 -6.96 2.15 11.04
C ALA A 133 -6.43 1.86 12.46
N LEU A 134 -5.74 0.73 12.65
CA LEU A 134 -5.13 0.35 13.93
C LEU A 134 -3.76 0.99 14.15
N ALA A 135 -3.08 1.43 13.09
CA ALA A 135 -1.71 1.93 13.19
C ALA A 135 -1.58 3.17 14.09
N PRO A 136 -2.46 4.20 14.03
CA PRO A 136 -2.35 5.35 14.91
C PRO A 136 -2.52 5.02 16.39
N SER A 137 -3.54 4.23 16.75
CA SER A 137 -3.80 3.86 18.15
C SER A 137 -2.67 3.02 18.75
N VAL A 138 -2.09 2.14 17.95
CA VAL A 138 -0.93 1.35 18.36
C VAL A 138 0.33 2.22 18.47
N ALA A 139 0.57 3.12 17.51
CA ALA A 139 1.75 3.99 17.53
C ALA A 139 1.74 4.95 18.73
N GLU A 140 0.58 5.52 19.09
CA GLU A 140 0.41 6.40 20.24
C GLU A 140 0.74 5.70 21.57
N ALA A 141 0.31 4.44 21.73
CA ALA A 141 0.56 3.65 22.93
C ALA A 141 2.06 3.40 23.22
N PHE A 142 2.92 3.56 22.22
CA PHE A 142 4.36 3.33 22.28
C PHE A 142 5.21 4.57 21.95
N GLY A 143 4.57 5.73 21.75
CA GLY A 143 5.26 7.00 21.52
C GLY A 143 6.00 7.10 20.18
N ILE A 144 5.60 6.32 19.17
CA ILE A 144 6.21 6.34 17.82
C ILE A 144 5.36 7.20 16.90
N GLN A 145 5.97 7.85 15.91
CA GLN A 145 5.21 8.51 14.85
C GLN A 145 4.41 7.49 14.02
N PRO A 146 3.08 7.66 13.86
CA PRO A 146 2.25 6.73 13.09
C PRO A 146 2.73 6.49 11.65
N VAL A 147 3.36 7.51 11.05
CA VAL A 147 3.89 7.45 9.68
C VAL A 147 4.94 6.35 9.51
N VAL A 148 5.84 6.19 10.49
CA VAL A 148 6.90 5.16 10.47
C VAL A 148 6.28 3.78 10.45
N MET A 149 5.31 3.56 11.34
CA MET A 149 4.62 2.29 11.47
C MET A 149 3.83 1.94 10.20
N ILE A 150 3.11 2.91 9.63
CA ILE A 150 2.36 2.74 8.37
C ILE A 150 3.31 2.39 7.22
N MET A 151 4.49 3.02 7.14
CA MET A 151 5.50 2.71 6.14
C MET A 151 6.00 1.27 6.26
N ALA A 152 6.35 0.82 7.47
CA ALA A 152 6.76 -0.56 7.73
C ALA A 152 5.66 -1.56 7.35
N MET A 153 4.40 -1.28 7.70
CA MET A 153 3.25 -2.09 7.32
C MET A 153 3.06 -2.18 5.80
N GLN A 154 3.21 -1.07 5.07
CA GLN A 154 3.09 -1.06 3.61
C GLN A 154 4.17 -1.94 2.95
N LEU A 155 5.41 -1.84 3.40
CA LEU A 155 6.52 -2.64 2.88
C LEU A 155 6.36 -4.12 3.24
N ALA A 156 5.96 -4.42 4.48
CA ALA A 156 5.65 -5.77 4.94
C ALA A 156 4.53 -6.43 4.12
N THR A 157 3.50 -5.67 3.75
CA THR A 157 2.41 -6.16 2.88
C THR A 157 2.95 -6.58 1.51
N GLY A 158 3.89 -5.82 0.94
CA GLY A 158 4.55 -6.19 -0.30
C GLY A 158 5.33 -7.50 -0.20
N LEU A 159 6.09 -7.68 0.89
CA LEU A 159 6.85 -8.90 1.15
C LEU A 159 5.94 -10.13 1.34
N GLY A 160 4.89 -10.01 2.16
CA GLY A 160 3.93 -11.09 2.39
C GLY A 160 3.20 -11.53 1.12
N ARG A 161 2.84 -10.59 0.23
CA ARG A 161 2.21 -10.90 -1.06
C ARG A 161 3.08 -11.83 -1.92
N ASN A 162 4.40 -11.62 -1.92
CA ASN A 162 5.34 -12.42 -2.71
C ASN A 162 5.52 -13.86 -2.17
N MET A 163 5.11 -14.11 -0.93
CA MET A 163 5.08 -15.43 -0.30
C MET A 163 3.74 -16.16 -0.55
N SER A 164 2.74 -15.49 -1.15
CA SER A 164 1.41 -16.04 -1.35
C SER A 164 1.30 -16.86 -2.65
N PRO A 165 0.86 -18.13 -2.60
CA PRO A 165 0.66 -18.94 -3.81
C PRO A 165 -0.55 -18.51 -4.64
N ILE A 166 -1.45 -17.71 -4.06
CA ILE A 166 -2.66 -17.19 -4.72
C ILE A 166 -2.47 -15.75 -5.23
N ALA A 167 -1.31 -15.12 -4.98
CA ALA A 167 -1.06 -13.78 -5.48
C ALA A 167 -1.07 -13.76 -7.01
N SER A 168 -1.82 -12.81 -7.58
CA SER A 168 -2.02 -12.73 -9.03
C SER A 168 -0.72 -12.64 -9.83
N CYS A 169 0.31 -11.99 -9.29
CA CYS A 169 1.63 -11.93 -9.91
C CYS A 169 2.38 -13.27 -9.89
N VAL A 170 2.25 -14.05 -8.81
CA VAL A 170 2.86 -15.39 -8.70
C VAL A 170 2.15 -16.35 -9.64
N VAL A 171 0.82 -16.36 -9.64
CA VAL A 171 0.00 -17.22 -10.52
C VAL A 171 0.26 -16.90 -12.00
N ALA A 172 0.34 -15.62 -12.37
CA ALA A 172 0.64 -15.21 -13.74
C ALA A 172 2.05 -15.65 -14.19
N ALA A 173 3.07 -15.51 -13.33
CA ALA A 173 4.43 -15.95 -13.64
C ALA A 173 4.53 -17.48 -13.78
N CYS A 174 3.80 -18.22 -12.93
CA CYS A 174 3.69 -19.68 -13.00
C CYS A 174 3.00 -20.14 -14.29
N GLY A 175 1.95 -19.44 -14.72
CA GLY A 175 1.27 -19.69 -15.99
C GLY A 175 2.20 -19.60 -17.20
N GLY A 176 3.18 -18.70 -17.18
CA GLY A 176 4.19 -18.58 -18.24
C GLY A 176 5.33 -19.60 -18.19
N SER A 177 5.54 -20.26 -17.05
CA SER A 177 6.68 -21.18 -16.81
C SER A 177 6.28 -22.63 -16.57
N GLY A 178 4.98 -22.93 -16.47
CA GLY A 178 4.46 -24.29 -16.26
C GLY A 178 4.74 -24.88 -14.89
N VAL A 179 5.20 -24.08 -13.93
CA VAL A 179 5.50 -24.51 -12.54
C VAL A 179 4.31 -24.29 -11.62
N SER A 180 4.24 -25.06 -10.54
CA SER A 180 3.18 -24.87 -9.53
C SER A 180 3.39 -23.57 -8.73
N PRO A 181 2.35 -22.74 -8.54
CA PRO A 181 2.41 -21.56 -7.68
C PRO A 181 2.83 -21.85 -6.24
N VAL A 182 2.49 -23.04 -5.74
CA VAL A 182 2.87 -23.47 -4.39
C VAL A 182 4.37 -23.70 -4.29
N ASP A 183 5.00 -24.23 -5.34
CA ASP A 183 6.44 -24.51 -5.33
C ASP A 183 7.25 -23.22 -5.45
N VAL A 184 6.76 -22.26 -6.23
CA VAL A 184 7.35 -20.92 -6.28
C VAL A 184 7.22 -20.22 -4.92
N ALA A 185 6.03 -20.24 -4.31
CA ALA A 185 5.81 -19.66 -2.99
C ALA A 185 6.75 -20.26 -1.93
N LYS A 186 6.93 -21.59 -1.91
CA LYS A 186 7.88 -22.26 -0.98
C LYS A 186 9.31 -21.78 -1.17
N ARG A 187 9.74 -21.53 -2.41
CA ARG A 187 11.08 -21.02 -2.73
C ARG A 187 11.23 -19.55 -2.40
N THR A 188 10.17 -18.76 -2.50
CA THR A 188 10.21 -17.32 -2.19
C THR A 188 10.10 -17.02 -0.70
N ILE A 189 9.56 -17.93 0.12
CA ILE A 189 9.48 -17.74 1.58
C ILE A 189 10.84 -17.42 2.21
N ILE A 190 11.90 -18.14 1.86
CA ILE A 190 13.24 -17.94 2.45
C ILE A 190 13.79 -16.53 2.16
N PRO A 191 13.90 -16.06 0.89
CA PRO A 191 14.38 -14.71 0.62
C PRO A 191 13.44 -13.63 1.14
N MET A 192 12.12 -13.86 1.19
CA MET A 192 11.18 -12.89 1.72
C MET A 192 11.28 -12.76 3.25
N LEU A 193 11.52 -13.85 3.99
CA LEU A 193 11.79 -13.79 5.43
C LEU A 193 13.07 -13.02 5.74
N LEU A 194 14.13 -13.21 4.93
CA LEU A 194 15.35 -12.39 5.04
C LEU A 194 15.04 -10.91 4.74
N GLY A 195 14.21 -10.64 3.74
CA GLY A 195 13.72 -9.29 3.44
C GLY A 195 12.92 -8.66 4.59
N THR A 196 12.09 -9.44 5.28
CA THR A 196 11.34 -9.00 6.47
C THR A 196 12.29 -8.69 7.62
N ALA A 197 13.29 -9.52 7.85
CA ALA A 197 14.31 -9.24 8.87
C ALA A 197 15.09 -7.96 8.55
N ALA A 198 15.48 -7.77 7.28
CA ALA A 198 16.13 -6.55 6.83
C ALA A 198 15.22 -5.32 6.96
N LEU A 199 13.92 -5.45 6.69
CA LEU A 199 12.93 -4.40 6.87
C LEU A 199 12.84 -3.98 8.34
N ILE A 200 12.71 -4.95 9.26
CA ILE A 200 12.66 -4.68 10.70
C ILE A 200 13.96 -4.02 11.17
N LEU A 201 15.11 -4.51 10.74
CA LEU A 201 16.41 -3.90 11.07
C LEU A 201 16.52 -2.47 10.53
N ALA A 202 16.08 -2.22 9.30
CA ALA A 202 16.07 -0.89 8.73
C ALA A 202 15.14 0.05 9.50
N ASP A 203 13.95 -0.42 9.88
CA ASP A 203 13.00 0.36 10.68
C ASP A 203 13.60 0.76 12.04
N VAL A 204 14.29 -0.18 12.69
CA VAL A 204 14.99 0.07 13.97
C VAL A 204 16.18 1.02 13.79
N ILE A 205 16.94 0.97 12.70
CA ILE A 205 18.13 1.81 12.53
C ILE A 205 17.77 3.25 12.13
N PHE A 206 16.76 3.41 11.27
CA PHE A 206 16.45 4.70 10.67
C PHE A 206 15.36 5.50 11.39
N PHE A 207 14.49 4.83 12.16
CA PHE A 207 13.28 5.49 12.69
C PHE A 207 13.01 5.28 14.19
N ILE A 208 13.68 4.34 14.86
CA ILE A 208 13.54 4.07 16.31
C ILE A 208 14.87 4.36 17.02
#